data_AF-A0A0C9TRG5-F1
#
_entry.id   AF-A0A0C9TRG5-F1
#
_cell.length_a   1.000
_cell.length_b   1.000
_cell.length_c   1.000
_cell.angle_alpha   90.00
_cell.angle_beta   90.00
_cell.angle_gamma   90.00
#
_symmetry.space_group_name_H-M   'P 1'
#
loop_
_entity.id
_entity.type
_entity.pdbx_description
1 polymer ?
#
loop_
_entity_poly.entity_id
_entity_poly.type
_entity_poly.pdbx_seq_one_letter_code
_entity_poly.pdbx_strand_id
1 'polypeptide(L)'
;KIRTNPRFWPFFKDAIGALDGSHIHAAPSAQQRGMYRNRKGFVSQNCLFACNFDLLFTYALTGWEGSATDARIYQDACTKGLHIPNGKYILGDAGFLLRPEILVPYRGVRYHLAEWRRAQLRPANKEELFNLRH
;
A
#
# COMPACT_ATOMS: atom_id res chain seq x y z
N LYS A 1 10.66 11.46 10.70
CA LYS A 1 10.95 12.02 9.35
C LYS A 1 9.83 12.89 8.78
N ILE A 2 8.55 12.56 8.92
CA ILE A 2 7.46 13.41 8.40
C ILE A 2 7.28 14.75 9.15
N ARG A 3 7.43 14.76 10.48
CA ARG A 3 7.18 15.93 11.34
C ARG A 3 8.03 17.17 11.02
N THR A 4 9.23 16.96 10.50
CA THR A 4 10.18 18.02 10.15
C THR A 4 10.12 18.41 8.68
N ASN A 5 9.28 17.75 7.87
CA ASN A 5 9.18 18.00 6.44
C ASN A 5 7.85 18.73 6.13
N PRO A 6 7.88 19.99 5.68
CA PRO A 6 6.67 20.77 5.41
C PRO A 6 5.85 20.24 4.22
N ARG A 7 6.41 19.33 3.41
CA ARG A 7 5.66 18.62 2.37
C ARG A 7 4.63 17.65 2.97
N PHE A 8 4.95 17.04 4.10
CA PHE A 8 4.17 15.96 4.70
C PHE A 8 3.48 16.38 6.01
N TRP A 9 4.09 17.27 6.79
CA TRP A 9 3.48 17.83 8.00
C TRP A 9 2.77 19.17 7.71
N PRO A 10 1.56 19.43 8.24
CA PRO A 10 0.77 18.58 9.14
C PRO A 10 -0.15 17.57 8.44
N PHE A 11 -0.12 17.50 7.10
CA PHE A 11 -1.05 16.69 6.29
C PHE A 11 -1.16 15.23 6.72
N PHE A 12 -0.04 14.61 7.10
CA PHE A 12 0.06 13.22 7.52
C PHE A 12 0.44 13.04 9.00
N LYS A 13 0.04 13.97 9.87
CA LYS A 13 0.50 14.04 11.27
C LYS A 13 0.31 12.77 12.12
N ASP A 14 -0.65 11.91 11.74
CA ASP A 14 -1.01 10.69 12.46
C ASP A 14 -0.71 9.40 11.66
N ALA A 15 -0.09 9.54 10.49
CA ALA A 15 0.43 8.40 9.76
C ALA A 15 1.59 7.78 10.56
N ILE A 16 1.67 6.45 10.61
CA ILE A 16 2.77 5.72 11.29
C ILE A 16 3.69 4.97 10.33
N GLY A 17 3.30 4.88 9.06
CA GLY A 17 4.03 4.10 8.06
C GLY A 17 3.28 3.96 6.75
N ALA A 18 3.73 3.01 5.94
CA ALA A 18 3.08 2.58 4.71
C ALA A 18 2.80 1.07 4.72
N LEU A 19 1.77 0.64 3.99
CA LEU A 19 1.35 -0.74 3.80
C LEU A 19 1.20 -1.01 2.30
N ASP A 20 1.81 -2.08 1.81
CA ASP A 20 1.67 -2.45 0.40
C ASP A 20 1.68 -3.97 0.20
N GLY A 21 0.98 -4.41 -0.84
CA GLY A 21 1.04 -5.76 -1.38
C GLY A 21 2.24 -5.91 -2.31
N SER A 22 2.95 -7.02 -2.20
CA SER A 22 4.16 -7.28 -2.98
C SER A 22 4.17 -8.71 -3.50
N HIS A 23 4.15 -8.84 -4.82
CA HIS A 23 4.24 -10.14 -5.48
C HIS A 23 5.69 -10.61 -5.55
N ILE A 24 5.99 -11.71 -4.85
CA ILE A 24 7.28 -12.39 -4.88
C ILE A 24 7.12 -13.68 -5.70
N HIS A 25 8.05 -13.96 -6.61
CA HIS A 25 8.02 -15.20 -7.39
C HIS A 25 7.92 -16.43 -6.49
N ALA A 26 7.08 -17.38 -6.89
CA ALA A 26 6.83 -18.61 -6.15
C ALA A 26 6.84 -19.82 -7.08
N ALA A 27 7.21 -20.97 -6.53
CA ALA A 27 7.20 -22.27 -7.22
C ALA A 27 6.26 -23.26 -6.51
N PRO A 28 4.94 -23.02 -6.52
CA PRO A 28 3.97 -23.91 -5.91
C PRO A 28 3.83 -25.21 -6.73
N SER A 29 3.13 -26.20 -6.16
CA SER A 29 2.84 -27.46 -6.86
C SER A 29 2.06 -27.23 -8.16
N ALA A 30 2.13 -28.21 -9.08
CA ALA A 30 1.44 -28.13 -10.36
C ALA A 30 -0.07 -27.85 -10.23
N GLN A 31 -0.70 -28.44 -9.22
CA GLN A 31 -2.13 -28.29 -8.91
C GLN A 31 -2.47 -26.89 -8.39
N GLN A 32 -1.54 -26.23 -7.68
CA GLN A 32 -1.74 -24.92 -7.08
C GLN A 32 -1.36 -23.75 -8.01
N ARG A 33 -0.61 -23.99 -9.09
CA ARG A 33 -0.12 -22.94 -10.01
C ARG A 33 -1.22 -22.00 -10.52
N GLY A 34 -2.44 -22.48 -10.71
CA GLY A 34 -3.58 -21.64 -11.11
C GLY A 34 -3.89 -20.55 -10.09
N MET A 35 -3.93 -20.89 -8.80
CA MET A 35 -4.22 -19.94 -7.72
C MET A 35 -3.08 -18.92 -7.52
N TYR A 36 -1.83 -19.32 -7.79
CA TYR A 36 -0.67 -18.45 -7.60
C TYR A 36 -0.39 -17.53 -8.78
N ARG A 37 -1.16 -17.62 -9.87
CA ARG A 37 -1.05 -16.70 -11.00
C ARG A 37 -1.63 -15.35 -10.61
N ASN A 38 -0.81 -14.30 -10.69
CA ASN A 38 -1.25 -12.93 -10.42
C ASN A 38 -1.86 -12.25 -11.66
N ARG A 39 -2.34 -11.02 -11.46
CA ARG A 39 -2.92 -10.17 -12.52
C ARG A 39 -1.95 -9.87 -13.67
N LYS A 40 -0.63 -9.91 -13.43
CA LYS A 40 0.41 -9.71 -14.45
C LYS A 40 0.78 -11.01 -15.18
N GLY A 41 0.11 -12.13 -14.86
CA GLY A 41 0.24 -13.40 -15.54
C GLY A 41 1.36 -14.32 -15.04
N PHE A 42 2.19 -13.89 -14.09
CA PHE A 42 3.26 -14.71 -13.53
C PHE A 42 2.85 -15.39 -12.22
N VAL A 43 3.55 -16.47 -11.88
CA VAL A 43 3.31 -17.24 -10.65
C VAL A 43 4.05 -16.58 -9.49
N SER A 44 3.31 -16.23 -8.44
CA SER A 44 3.81 -15.49 -7.28
C SER A 44 3.05 -15.84 -6.02
N GLN A 45 3.65 -15.61 -4.87
CA GLN A 45 2.93 -15.37 -3.62
C GLN A 45 2.70 -13.86 -3.49
N ASN A 46 1.54 -13.47 -2.99
CA ASN A 46 1.31 -12.09 -2.60
C ASN A 46 1.69 -11.95 -1.11
N CYS A 47 2.55 -11.00 -0.79
CA CYS A 47 3.03 -10.72 0.55
C CYS A 47 2.62 -9.30 0.94
N LEU A 48 2.11 -9.13 2.15
CA LEU A 48 1.77 -7.82 2.70
C LEU A 48 2.88 -7.37 3.63
N PHE A 49 3.38 -6.16 3.41
CA PHE A 49 4.41 -5.56 4.26
C PHE A 49 3.95 -4.21 4.77
N ALA A 50 4.19 -3.95 6.06
CA ALA A 50 4.11 -2.61 6.63
C ALA A 50 5.50 -2.14 7.02
N CYS A 51 5.80 -0.86 6.78
CA CYS A 51 7.06 -0.25 7.20
C CYS A 51 6.83 1.12 7.83
N ASN A 52 7.71 1.50 8.75
CA ASN A 52 7.71 2.85 9.32
C ASN A 52 8.45 3.85 8.40
N PHE A 53 8.46 5.13 8.76
CA PHE A 53 9.16 6.15 7.97
C PHE A 53 10.68 6.03 7.95
N ASP A 54 11.26 5.15 8.78
CA ASP A 54 12.67 4.78 8.73
C ASP A 54 12.97 3.62 7.78
N LEU A 55 11.96 3.21 7.00
CA LEU A 55 12.02 2.11 6.04
C LEU A 55 12.29 0.75 6.70
N LEU A 56 12.00 0.63 8.00
CA LEU A 56 12.07 -0.63 8.73
C LEU A 56 10.72 -1.32 8.64
N PHE A 57 10.73 -2.62 8.31
CA PHE A 57 9.52 -3.43 8.37
C PHE A 57 9.02 -3.51 9.81
N THR A 58 7.75 -3.17 10.00
CA THR A 58 7.04 -3.27 11.28
C THR A 58 6.07 -4.44 11.28
N TYR A 59 5.72 -4.97 10.10
CA TYR A 59 4.88 -6.14 9.93
C TYR A 59 5.17 -6.81 8.59
N ALA A 60 5.06 -8.13 8.54
CA ALA A 60 5.15 -8.93 7.33
C ALA A 60 4.18 -10.11 7.42
N LEU A 61 3.40 -10.31 6.35
CA LEU A 61 2.56 -11.49 6.16
C LEU A 61 2.83 -12.06 4.77
N THR A 62 3.22 -13.33 4.72
CA THR A 62 3.59 -14.05 3.50
C THR A 62 2.75 -15.30 3.32
N GLY A 63 2.84 -15.94 2.15
CA GLY A 63 2.22 -17.24 1.90
C GLY A 63 0.80 -17.19 1.32
N TRP A 64 0.29 -16.01 0.96
CA TRP A 64 -0.96 -15.89 0.21
C TRP A 64 -0.74 -16.20 -1.28
N GLU A 65 -1.74 -16.82 -1.90
CA GLU A 65 -1.70 -17.08 -3.33
C GLU A 65 -1.60 -15.78 -4.14
N GLY A 66 -0.87 -15.80 -5.27
CA GLY A 66 -0.70 -14.63 -6.13
C GLY A 66 -1.99 -14.07 -6.74
N SER A 67 -3.11 -14.79 -6.70
CA SER A 67 -4.43 -14.27 -7.08
C SER A 67 -5.15 -13.52 -5.95
N ALA A 68 -4.67 -13.61 -4.71
CA ALA A 68 -5.28 -12.94 -3.58
C ALA A 68 -5.13 -11.41 -3.70
N THR A 69 -6.22 -10.70 -3.42
CA THR A 69 -6.25 -9.24 -3.41
C THR A 69 -5.66 -8.70 -2.12
N ASP A 70 -5.05 -7.51 -2.17
CA ASP A 70 -4.43 -6.90 -0.99
C ASP A 70 -5.44 -6.64 0.12
N ALA A 71 -6.71 -6.36 -0.24
CA ALA A 71 -7.81 -6.24 0.71
C ALA A 71 -8.06 -7.54 1.50
N ARG A 72 -7.97 -8.71 0.85
CA ARG A 72 -8.14 -10.02 1.52
C ARG A 72 -6.97 -10.32 2.45
N ILE A 73 -5.76 -10.04 1.99
CA ILE A 73 -4.53 -10.26 2.77
C ILE A 73 -4.49 -9.32 3.98
N TYR A 74 -4.95 -8.08 3.82
CA TYR A 74 -5.09 -7.14 4.94
C TYR A 74 -6.06 -7.63 6.01
N GLN A 75 -7.22 -8.18 5.63
CA GLN A 75 -8.17 -8.74 6.61
C GLN A 75 -7.53 -9.85 7.43
N ASP A 76 -6.78 -10.75 6.78
CA ASP A 76 -6.02 -11.80 7.46
C ASP A 76 -4.86 -11.26 8.29
N ALA A 77 -4.19 -10.19 7.84
CA ALA A 77 -3.16 -9.53 8.62
C ALA A 77 -3.70 -9.00 9.96
N CYS A 78 -4.89 -8.40 9.94
CA CYS A 78 -5.55 -7.92 11.16
C CYS A 78 -5.86 -9.07 12.15
N THR A 79 -6.23 -10.27 11.67
CA THR A 79 -6.44 -11.42 12.56
C THR A 79 -5.12 -12.00 13.08
N LYS A 80 -4.02 -11.77 12.36
CA LYS A 80 -2.66 -12.24 12.68
C LYS A 80 -1.78 -11.16 13.33
N GLY A 81 -2.39 -10.16 13.97
CA GLY A 81 -1.68 -9.22 14.83
C GLY A 81 -1.14 -7.95 14.14
N LEU A 82 -1.56 -7.65 12.90
CA LEU A 82 -1.41 -6.29 12.38
C LEU A 82 -2.30 -5.36 13.20
N HIS A 83 -1.69 -4.59 14.10
CA HIS A 83 -2.38 -3.66 14.97
C HIS A 83 -2.00 -2.22 14.64
N ILE A 84 -3.01 -1.39 14.39
CA ILE A 84 -2.86 0.05 14.16
C ILE A 84 -3.42 0.75 15.40
N PRO A 85 -2.60 1.52 16.15
CA PRO A 85 -3.07 2.19 17.36
C PRO A 85 -4.22 3.16 17.10
N ASN A 86 -5.11 3.31 18.09
CA ASN A 86 -6.22 4.25 18.02
C ASN A 86 -5.76 5.68 17.70
N GLY A 87 -6.44 6.32 16.74
CA GLY A 87 -6.10 7.67 16.28
C GLY A 87 -4.87 7.73 15.36
N LYS A 88 -4.31 6.59 14.96
CA LYS A 88 -3.25 6.47 13.96
C LYS A 88 -3.75 5.74 12.71
N TYR A 89 -3.03 5.90 11.61
CA TYR A 89 -3.32 5.20 10.36
C TYR A 89 -2.04 4.87 9.59
N ILE A 90 -2.15 3.93 8.66
CA ILE A 90 -1.09 3.60 7.70
C ILE A 90 -1.50 4.09 6.30
N LEU A 91 -0.51 4.53 5.52
CA LEU A 91 -0.72 4.88 4.11
C LEU A 91 -0.75 3.61 3.28
N GLY A 92 -1.88 3.31 2.63
CA GLY A 92 -2.02 2.22 1.67
C GLY A 92 -2.01 2.73 0.23
N ASP A 93 -1.81 1.82 -0.73
CA ASP A 93 -2.02 2.12 -2.13
C ASP A 93 -3.53 2.15 -2.50
N ALA A 94 -3.86 2.42 -3.76
CA ALA A 94 -5.26 2.48 -4.21
C ALA A 94 -5.97 1.11 -4.27
N GLY A 95 -5.22 0.00 -4.13
CA GLY A 95 -5.73 -1.37 -4.06
C GLY A 95 -6.45 -1.68 -2.75
N PHE A 96 -6.13 -0.94 -1.67
CA PHE A 96 -6.83 -1.06 -0.40
C PHE A 96 -8.16 -0.28 -0.38
N LEU A 97 -9.01 -0.63 0.58
CA LEU A 97 -10.22 0.11 0.90
C LEU A 97 -9.89 1.21 1.92
N LEU A 98 -10.40 2.43 1.69
CA LEU A 98 -10.32 3.52 2.67
C LEU A 98 -11.01 3.12 3.98
N ARG A 99 -10.29 3.24 5.10
CA ARG A 99 -10.74 2.90 6.46
C ARG A 99 -10.13 3.87 7.47
N PRO A 100 -10.66 3.98 8.70
CA PRO A 100 -10.03 4.81 9.74
C PRO A 100 -8.54 4.50 9.96
N GLU A 101 -8.15 3.24 9.77
CA GLU A 101 -6.77 2.76 9.97
C GLU A 101 -5.93 2.76 8.69
N ILE A 102 -6.55 2.88 7.50
CA ILE A 102 -5.84 2.95 6.20
C ILE A 102 -6.30 4.16 5.41
N LEU A 103 -5.38 5.08 5.18
CA LEU A 103 -5.56 6.19 4.26
C LEU A 103 -5.05 5.79 2.87
N VAL A 104 -5.83 6.03 1.82
CA VAL A 104 -5.49 5.69 0.42
C VAL A 104 -5.60 6.93 -0.48
N PRO A 105 -4.94 6.95 -1.66
CA PRO A 105 -5.09 8.02 -2.65
C PRO A 105 -6.53 8.18 -3.14
N TYR A 106 -6.88 9.38 -3.61
CA TYR A 106 -8.10 9.60 -4.38
C TYR A 106 -8.06 8.78 -5.67
N ARG A 107 -9.06 7.92 -5.86
CA ARG A 107 -9.22 7.12 -7.07
C ARG A 107 -9.70 7.96 -8.25
N GLY A 108 -9.28 7.61 -9.46
CA GLY A 108 -9.62 8.36 -10.68
C GLY A 108 -8.93 9.71 -10.80
N VAL A 109 -8.06 10.05 -9.84
CA VAL A 109 -7.23 11.26 -9.84
C VAL A 109 -5.79 10.86 -10.11
N ARG A 110 -5.05 11.68 -10.85
CA ARG A 110 -3.64 11.41 -11.19
C ARG A 110 -2.82 11.12 -9.93
N TYR A 111 -2.06 10.04 -9.95
CA TYR A 111 -1.31 9.58 -8.76
C TYR A 111 0.13 9.18 -9.06
N HIS A 112 0.43 8.63 -10.24
CA HIS A 112 1.77 8.10 -10.50
C HIS A 112 2.78 9.24 -10.64
N LEU A 113 3.87 9.20 -9.84
CA LEU A 113 4.98 10.17 -9.95
C LEU A 113 5.56 10.25 -11.38
N ALA A 114 5.51 9.14 -12.14
CA ALA A 114 5.93 9.10 -13.53
C ALA A 114 5.02 9.92 -14.47
N GLU A 115 3.73 10.05 -14.16
CA GLU A 115 2.80 10.91 -14.91
C GLU A 115 3.10 12.38 -14.63
N TRP A 116 3.37 12.73 -13.37
CA TRP A 116 3.74 14.08 -12.95
C TRP A 116 5.05 14.56 -13.60
N ARG A 117 6.09 13.72 -13.60
CA ARG A 117 7.39 14.07 -14.21
C ARG A 117 7.30 14.25 -15.73
N ARG A 118 6.56 13.37 -16.42
CA ARG A 118 6.43 13.44 -17.89
C ARG A 118 5.65 14.66 -18.35
N ALA A 119 4.69 15.12 -17.55
CA ALA A 119 3.84 16.23 -17.94
C ALA A 119 4.38 17.61 -17.52
N GLN A 120 5.41 17.70 -16.65
CA GLN A 120 5.84 18.94 -15.98
C GLN A 120 4.68 19.71 -15.30
N LEU A 121 3.59 19.02 -14.97
CA LEU A 121 2.38 19.63 -14.46
C LEU A 121 2.47 19.85 -12.96
N ARG A 122 1.93 20.98 -12.50
CA ARG A 122 1.63 21.22 -11.09
C ARG A 122 0.23 20.69 -10.78
N PRO A 123 -0.05 20.24 -9.55
CA PRO A 123 -1.40 19.88 -9.14
C PRO A 123 -2.38 21.01 -9.41
N ALA A 124 -3.49 20.70 -10.09
CA ALA A 124 -4.53 21.65 -10.45
C ALA A 124 -5.62 21.77 -9.36
N ASN A 125 -5.77 20.74 -8.52
CA ASN A 125 -6.76 20.70 -7.44
C ASN A 125 -6.20 20.05 -6.16
N LYS A 126 -7.01 20.05 -5.10
CA LYS A 126 -6.62 19.54 -3.78
C LYS A 126 -6.40 18.02 -3.80
N GLU A 127 -7.16 17.29 -4.61
CA GLU A 127 -7.07 15.83 -4.73
C GLU A 127 -5.76 15.41 -5.41
N GLU A 128 -5.35 16.12 -6.47
CA GLU A 128 -4.07 15.92 -7.13
C GLU A 128 -2.90 16.28 -6.23
N LEU A 129 -3.02 17.37 -5.45
CA LEU A 129 -1.99 17.76 -4.50
C LEU A 129 -1.84 16.71 -3.40
N PHE A 130 -2.96 16.16 -2.92
CA PHE A 130 -2.97 15.06 -1.97
C PHE A 130 -2.28 13.82 -2.58
N ASN A 131 -2.72 13.36 -3.75
CA ASN A 131 -2.15 12.18 -4.42
C ASN A 131 -0.66 12.33 -4.77
N LEU A 132 -0.17 13.54 -5.05
CA LEU A 132 1.26 13.80 -5.28
C LEU A 132 2.12 13.71 -4.00
N ARG A 133 1.49 13.90 -2.83
CA ARG A 133 2.17 13.87 -1.53
C ARG A 133 2.01 12.54 -0.81
N HIS A 134 0.95 11.80 -1.11
CA HIS A 134 0.75 10.39 -0.74
C HIS A 134 1.81 9.52 -1.39
#